data_AF-A0A6N8BLF5-F1
#
_entry.id   AF-A0A6N8BLF5-F1
#
_cell.length_a   1.000
_cell.length_b   1.000
_cell.length_c   1.000
_cell.angle_alpha   90.00
_cell.angle_beta   90.00
_cell.angle_gamma   90.00
#
_symmetry.space_group_name_H-M   'P 1'
#
loop_
_entity.id
_entity.type
_entity.pdbx_description
1 polymer ?
#
loop_
_entity_poly.entity_id
_entity_poly.type
_entity_poly.pdbx_seq_one_letter_code
_entity_poly.pdbx_strand_id
1 'polypeptide(L)'
;MKRQPTLFSSFFSLLWFVSMLNAVWSGIAHLPLMSRYGLVHSANWSPSVWHYYSAAALLFLGTYAFTIWRLQGHSTYCLTRCGLMRVVLLIGLAVTGLALIVHNMPDYSLFDGVYAVVKMLHLTCALALLPLLIYRMFRGWKGGYGWLRPREEAAGPCRPRRRSRDSF
;
A
#
# COMPACT_ATOMS: atom_id res chain seq x y z
N MET A 1 -18.52 8.18 -22.52
CA MET A 1 -17.60 7.97 -21.37
C MET A 1 -16.75 6.74 -21.64
N LYS A 2 -15.46 6.90 -22.01
CA LYS A 2 -14.57 5.76 -22.24
C LYS A 2 -14.33 5.06 -20.90
N ARG A 3 -14.73 3.77 -20.78
CA ARG A 3 -14.40 2.95 -19.62
C ARG A 3 -12.88 2.85 -19.55
N GLN A 4 -12.27 3.60 -18.63
CA GLN A 4 -10.85 3.48 -18.33
C GLN A 4 -10.62 2.03 -17.87
N PRO A 5 -9.74 1.25 -18.52
CA PRO A 5 -9.48 -0.12 -18.09
C PRO A 5 -8.87 -0.09 -16.70
N THR A 6 -9.63 -0.54 -15.70
CA THR A 6 -9.14 -0.66 -14.33
C THR A 6 -8.28 -1.92 -14.24
N LEU A 7 -6.99 -1.75 -13.96
CA LEU A 7 -6.04 -2.86 -13.77
C LEU A 7 -6.48 -3.88 -12.70
N PHE A 8 -7.27 -3.43 -11.74
CA PHE A 8 -7.77 -4.24 -10.63
C PHE A 8 -9.28 -4.11 -10.50
N SER A 9 -9.94 -5.21 -10.15
CA SER A 9 -11.38 -5.23 -9.87
C SER A 9 -11.74 -4.36 -8.67
N SER A 10 -12.96 -3.83 -8.64
CA SER A 10 -13.52 -3.10 -7.49
C SER A 10 -13.48 -3.93 -6.20
N PHE A 11 -13.68 -5.25 -6.31
CA PHE A 11 -13.59 -6.18 -5.18
C PHE A 11 -12.19 -6.21 -4.56
N PHE A 12 -11.15 -6.29 -5.39
CA PHE A 12 -9.76 -6.22 -4.92
C PHE A 12 -9.48 -4.87 -4.23
N SER A 13 -9.96 -3.77 -4.81
CA SER A 13 -9.78 -2.44 -4.24
C SER A 13 -10.47 -2.28 -2.88
N LEU A 14 -11.65 -2.88 -2.71
CA LEU A 14 -12.38 -2.91 -1.44
C LEU A 14 -11.63 -3.73 -0.40
N LEU A 15 -11.24 -4.97 -0.74
CA LEU A 15 -10.46 -5.82 0.17
C LEU A 15 -9.17 -5.15 0.60
N TRP A 16 -8.41 -4.58 -0.35
CA TRP A 16 -7.20 -3.82 -0.04
C TRP A 16 -7.47 -2.69 0.95
N PHE A 17 -8.53 -1.93 0.73
CA PHE A 17 -8.88 -0.79 1.57
C PHE A 17 -9.29 -1.24 2.98
N VAL A 18 -10.15 -2.25 3.10
CA VAL A 18 -10.58 -2.80 4.39
C VAL A 18 -9.40 -3.41 5.15
N SER A 19 -8.54 -4.19 4.50
CA SER A 19 -7.34 -4.74 5.13
C SER A 19 -6.40 -3.63 5.61
N MET A 20 -6.23 -2.56 4.81
CA MET A 20 -5.40 -1.43 5.20
C MET A 20 -5.97 -0.65 6.39
N LEU A 21 -7.29 -0.41 6.40
CA LEU A 21 -7.96 0.22 7.54
C LEU A 21 -7.84 -0.62 8.81
N ASN A 22 -8.06 -1.93 8.71
CA ASN A 22 -7.91 -2.85 9.85
C ASN A 22 -6.47 -2.87 10.36
N ALA A 23 -5.47 -2.89 9.48
CA ALA A 23 -4.05 -2.85 9.87
C ALA A 23 -3.69 -1.54 10.58
N VAL A 24 -4.18 -0.40 10.09
CA VAL A 24 -3.98 0.91 10.72
C VAL A 24 -4.67 0.97 12.08
N TRP A 25 -5.93 0.55 12.16
CA TRP A 25 -6.72 0.61 13.38
C TRP A 25 -6.13 -0.28 14.48
N SER A 26 -5.82 -1.53 14.14
CA SER A 26 -5.15 -2.46 15.05
C SER A 26 -3.73 -1.99 15.42
N GLY A 27 -2.98 -1.40 14.48
CA GLY A 27 -1.65 -0.84 14.73
C GLY A 27 -1.66 0.37 15.66
N ILE A 28 -2.68 1.24 15.56
CA ILE A 28 -2.87 2.37 16.48
C ILE A 28 -3.22 1.86 17.88
N ALA A 29 -3.99 0.78 18.00
CA ALA A 29 -4.32 0.16 19.29
C ALA A 29 -3.08 -0.41 20.00
N HIS A 30 -1.98 -0.71 19.28
CA HIS A 30 -0.70 -1.07 19.88
C HIS A 30 0.07 0.11 20.50
N LEU A 31 -0.33 1.35 20.24
CA LEU A 31 0.35 2.51 20.80
C LEU A 31 0.07 2.63 22.31
N PRO A 32 1.08 2.95 23.14
CA PRO A 32 0.93 3.06 24.59
C PRO A 32 -0.11 4.11 25.02
N LEU A 33 -0.39 5.09 24.16
CA LEU A 33 -1.46 6.08 24.36
C LEU A 33 -2.84 5.39 24.47
N MET A 34 -3.17 4.46 23.58
CA MET A 34 -4.48 3.79 23.56
C MET A 34 -4.68 2.88 24.79
N SER A 35 -3.61 2.23 25.26
CA SER A 35 -3.62 1.49 26.53
C SER A 35 -3.75 2.42 27.73
N ARG A 36 -3.09 3.58 27.73
CA ARG A 36 -3.12 4.55 28.82
C ARG A 36 -4.49 5.23 28.99
N TYR A 37 -5.24 5.42 27.90
CA TYR A 37 -6.61 5.95 27.94
C TYR A 37 -7.69 4.85 28.14
N GLY A 38 -7.30 3.60 28.39
CA GLY A 38 -8.24 2.50 28.67
C GLY A 38 -9.06 2.00 27.49
N LEU A 39 -8.86 2.56 26.28
CA LEU A 39 -9.66 2.25 25.08
C LEU A 39 -9.42 0.83 24.54
N VAL A 40 -8.31 0.20 24.93
CA VAL A 40 -7.94 -1.16 24.51
C VAL A 40 -8.44 -2.23 25.49
N HIS A 41 -8.53 -1.91 26.78
CA HIS A 41 -8.98 -2.86 27.81
C HIS A 41 -10.50 -3.13 27.73
N SER A 42 -11.28 -2.25 27.10
CA SER A 42 -12.71 -2.42 26.87
C SER A 42 -13.06 -3.28 25.65
N ALA A 43 -12.05 -3.73 24.89
CA ALA A 43 -12.24 -4.49 23.67
C ALA A 43 -12.08 -6.00 23.93
N ASN A 44 -13.15 -6.78 23.76
CA ASN A 44 -13.14 -8.26 23.81
C ASN A 44 -12.33 -8.93 22.66
N TRP A 45 -11.48 -8.17 21.95
CA TRP A 45 -10.72 -8.64 20.80
C TRP A 45 -9.25 -8.25 20.95
N SER A 46 -8.34 -9.15 20.55
CA SER A 46 -6.90 -8.91 20.60
C SER A 46 -6.46 -8.06 19.41
N PRO A 47 -5.96 -6.82 19.61
CA PRO A 47 -5.48 -5.98 18.52
C PRO A 47 -4.35 -6.65 17.72
N SER A 48 -3.48 -7.40 18.41
CA SER A 48 -2.36 -8.13 17.81
C SER A 48 -2.81 -9.15 16.76
N VAL A 49 -3.85 -9.92 17.08
CA VAL A 49 -4.36 -10.98 16.19
C VAL A 49 -4.91 -10.38 14.90
N TRP A 50 -5.72 -9.32 15.03
CA TRP A 50 -6.28 -8.61 13.87
C TRP A 50 -5.19 -7.89 13.06
N HIS A 51 -4.16 -7.38 13.72
CA HIS A 51 -3.01 -6.79 13.04
C HIS A 51 -2.28 -7.82 12.19
N TYR A 52 -2.04 -9.03 12.71
CA TYR A 52 -1.41 -10.10 11.93
C TYR A 52 -2.27 -10.60 10.77
N TYR A 53 -3.58 -10.79 10.96
CA TYR A 53 -4.47 -11.20 9.87
C TYR A 53 -4.56 -10.14 8.77
N SER A 54 -4.68 -8.87 9.15
CA SER A 54 -4.73 -7.78 8.17
C SER A 54 -3.38 -7.58 7.47
N ALA A 55 -2.25 -7.71 8.17
CA ALA A 55 -0.92 -7.68 7.58
C ALA A 55 -0.69 -8.84 6.60
N ALA A 56 -1.10 -10.07 6.96
CA ALA A 56 -1.02 -11.23 6.08
C ALA A 56 -1.89 -11.06 4.83
N ALA A 57 -3.11 -10.55 4.98
CA ALA A 57 -3.99 -10.22 3.85
C ALA A 57 -3.36 -9.15 2.94
N LEU A 58 -2.75 -8.10 3.51
CA LEU A 58 -2.06 -7.06 2.74
C LEU A 58 -0.82 -7.59 2.02
N LEU A 59 -0.06 -8.49 2.63
CA LEU A 59 1.07 -9.17 1.98
C LEU A 59 0.59 -10.00 0.80
N PHE A 60 -0.46 -10.79 0.97
CA PHE A 60 -1.05 -11.61 -0.10
C PHE A 60 -1.63 -10.77 -1.24
N LEU A 61 -2.44 -9.75 -0.91
CA LEU A 61 -2.98 -8.82 -1.91
C LEU A 61 -1.87 -8.02 -2.59
N GLY A 62 -0.79 -7.70 -1.85
CA GLY A 62 0.39 -7.01 -2.33
C GLY A 62 1.20 -7.83 -3.33
N THR A 63 1.45 -9.10 -3.03
CA THR A 63 2.14 -10.02 -3.95
C THR A 63 1.29 -10.26 -5.19
N TYR A 64 -0.03 -10.42 -5.05
CA TYR A 64 -0.94 -10.48 -6.20
C TYR A 64 -0.85 -9.23 -7.08
N ALA A 65 -0.93 -8.04 -6.48
CA ALA A 65 -0.82 -6.77 -7.22
C ALA A 65 0.55 -6.62 -7.89
N PHE A 66 1.62 -7.05 -7.23
CA PHE A 66 2.97 -7.04 -7.79
C PHE A 66 3.10 -7.97 -8.99
N THR A 67 2.54 -9.19 -8.91
CA THR A 67 2.52 -10.15 -10.01
C THR A 67 1.76 -9.62 -11.22
N ILE A 68 0.55 -9.08 -11.02
CA ILE A 68 -0.24 -8.45 -12.10
C ILE A 68 0.50 -7.24 -12.68
N TRP A 69 1.15 -6.43 -11.84
CA TRP A 69 1.95 -5.31 -12.29
C TRP A 69 3.13 -5.75 -13.18
N ARG A 70 3.83 -6.83 -12.81
CA ARG A 70 4.95 -7.39 -13.58
C ARG A 70 4.49 -7.98 -14.92
N LEU A 71 3.35 -8.68 -14.94
CA LEU A 71 2.84 -9.39 -16.12
C LEU A 71 2.12 -8.47 -17.12
N GLN A 72 1.34 -7.49 -16.64
CA GLN A 72 0.46 -6.66 -17.49
C GLN A 72 0.65 -5.15 -17.28
N GLY A 73 1.02 -4.73 -16.07
CA GLY A 73 1.11 -3.31 -15.68
C GLY A 73 2.29 -2.57 -16.28
N HIS A 74 3.50 -3.18 -16.28
CA HIS A 74 4.74 -2.51 -16.71
C HIS A 74 4.74 -2.10 -18.20
N SER A 75 4.00 -2.81 -19.05
CA SER A 75 3.88 -2.46 -20.47
C SER A 75 2.95 -1.26 -20.69
N THR A 76 1.92 -1.12 -19.86
CA THR A 76 0.74 -0.30 -20.14
C THR A 76 0.69 0.99 -19.32
N TYR A 77 1.33 1.03 -18.15
CA TYR A 77 1.27 2.16 -17.22
C TYR A 77 2.64 2.55 -16.64
N CYS A 78 2.87 3.85 -16.49
CA CYS A 78 4.01 4.41 -15.76
C CYS A 78 3.59 4.77 -14.33
N LEU A 79 4.42 4.37 -13.37
CA LEU A 79 4.25 4.71 -11.96
C LEU A 79 4.66 6.17 -11.73
N THR A 80 3.76 6.98 -11.17
CA THR A 80 4.09 8.35 -10.74
C THR A 80 5.04 8.33 -9.54
N ARG A 81 5.80 9.42 -9.29
CA ARG A 81 6.69 9.52 -8.10
C ARG A 81 5.96 9.24 -6.78
N CYS A 82 4.71 9.70 -6.66
CA CYS A 82 3.85 9.40 -5.52
C CYS A 82 3.49 7.91 -5.42
N GLY A 83 3.18 7.26 -6.56
CA GLY A 83 2.94 5.82 -6.62
C GLY A 83 4.16 4.99 -6.24
N LEU A 84 5.35 5.41 -6.69
CA LEU A 84 6.61 4.78 -6.31
C LEU A 84 6.87 4.92 -4.81
N MET A 85 6.70 6.11 -4.24
CA MET A 85 6.86 6.34 -2.80
C MET A 85 5.94 5.43 -1.99
N ARG A 86 4.68 5.24 -2.42
CA ARG A 86 3.76 4.31 -1.78
C ARG A 86 4.25 2.87 -1.83
N VAL A 87 4.76 2.41 -2.99
CA VAL A 87 5.30 1.05 -3.11
C VAL A 87 6.51 0.86 -2.21
N VAL A 88 7.43 1.82 -2.18
CA VAL A 88 8.62 1.78 -1.30
C VAL A 88 8.21 1.71 0.17
N LEU A 89 7.25 2.54 0.60
CA LEU A 89 6.74 2.53 1.96
C LEU A 89 6.06 1.19 2.32
N LEU A 90 5.29 0.60 1.39
CA LEU A 90 4.66 -0.71 1.59
C LEU A 90 5.69 -1.84 1.71
N ILE A 91 6.75 -1.81 0.90
CA ILE A 91 7.86 -2.75 1.01
C ILE A 91 8.57 -2.58 2.35
N GLY A 92 8.84 -1.33 2.76
CA GLY A 92 9.43 -1.03 4.06
C GLY A 92 8.60 -1.58 5.22
N LEU A 93 7.27 -1.41 5.18
CA LEU A 93 6.34 -1.99 6.16
C LEU A 93 6.34 -3.52 6.16
N ALA A 94 6.37 -4.14 4.98
CA ALA A 94 6.43 -5.59 4.86
C ALA A 94 7.72 -6.15 5.48
N VAL A 95 8.88 -5.59 5.12
CA VAL A 95 10.19 -6.03 5.61
C VAL A 95 10.32 -5.81 7.11
N THR A 96 10.00 -4.62 7.59
CA THR A 96 10.07 -4.31 9.03
C THR A 96 9.05 -5.11 9.83
N GLY A 97 7.83 -5.33 9.31
CA GLY A 97 6.82 -6.16 9.95
C GLY A 97 7.24 -7.63 10.07
N LEU A 98 7.82 -8.19 9.00
CA LEU A 98 8.40 -9.54 9.02
C LEU A 98 9.54 -9.64 10.03
N ALA A 99 10.43 -8.65 10.08
CA ALA A 99 11.53 -8.63 11.06
C ALA A 99 11.02 -8.61 12.51
N LEU A 100 9.94 -7.89 12.80
CA LEU A 100 9.29 -7.89 14.12
C LEU A 100 8.64 -9.25 14.46
N ILE A 101 8.04 -9.93 13.48
CA ILE A 101 7.50 -11.28 13.67
C ILE A 101 8.64 -12.27 13.95
N VAL A 102 9.75 -12.19 13.21
CA VAL A 102 10.92 -13.06 13.42
C VAL A 102 11.51 -12.85 14.80
N HIS A 103 11.63 -11.60 15.27
CA HIS A 103 12.08 -11.30 16.64
C HIS A 103 11.14 -11.88 17.72
N ASN A 104 9.85 -12.03 17.41
CA ASN A 104 8.87 -12.61 18.33
C ASN A 104 8.94 -14.15 18.36
N MET A 105 9.81 -14.79 17.59
CA MET A 105 10.03 -16.24 17.64
C MET A 105 11.03 -16.61 18.76
N PRO A 106 10.81 -17.74 19.46
CA PRO A 106 11.57 -18.11 20.65
C PRO A 106 13.07 -18.31 20.40
N ASP A 107 13.48 -18.64 19.18
CA ASP A 107 14.87 -18.94 18.82
C ASP A 107 15.62 -17.76 18.18
N TYR A 108 14.96 -16.62 17.95
CA TYR A 108 15.54 -15.47 17.24
C TYR A 108 15.26 -14.17 18.00
N SER A 109 16.26 -13.67 18.72
CA SER A 109 16.20 -12.33 19.32
C SER A 109 17.13 -11.38 18.58
N LEU A 110 16.56 -10.43 17.83
CA LEU A 110 17.29 -9.24 17.39
C LEU A 110 17.85 -8.48 18.60
N PHE A 111 19.11 -8.03 18.52
CA PHE A 111 19.72 -7.13 19.51
C PHE A 111 18.79 -5.94 19.81
N ASP A 112 18.63 -5.57 21.08
CA ASP A 112 17.68 -4.54 21.57
C ASP A 112 17.70 -3.23 20.75
N GLY A 113 18.88 -2.76 20.36
CA GLY A 113 19.02 -1.56 19.54
C GLY A 113 18.47 -1.72 18.12
N VAL A 114 18.70 -2.88 17.48
CA VAL A 114 18.17 -3.19 16.14
C VAL A 114 16.66 -3.34 16.20
N TYR A 115 16.13 -4.00 17.22
CA TYR A 115 14.70 -4.13 17.43
C TYR A 115 14.01 -2.77 17.58
N ALA A 116 14.57 -1.87 18.40
CA ALA A 116 14.04 -0.51 18.57
C ALA A 116 14.03 0.27 17.25
N VAL A 117 15.12 0.20 16.46
CA VAL A 117 15.21 0.86 15.15
C VAL A 117 14.17 0.29 14.17
N VAL A 118 14.03 -1.03 14.09
CA VAL A 118 13.05 -1.69 13.21
C VAL A 118 11.63 -1.28 13.60
N LYS A 119 11.32 -1.25 14.90
CA LYS A 119 10.01 -0.83 15.42
C LYS A 119 9.70 0.63 15.10
N MET A 120 10.67 1.53 15.27
CA MET A 120 10.50 2.94 14.94
C MET A 120 10.36 3.15 13.43
N LEU A 121 11.15 2.43 12.62
CA LEU A 121 11.04 2.48 11.17
C LEU A 121 9.67 1.99 10.68
N HIS A 122 9.18 0.88 11.23
CA HIS A 122 7.84 0.36 10.93
C HIS A 122 6.76 1.40 11.24
N LEU A 123 6.84 2.03 12.42
CA LEU A 123 5.91 3.08 12.84
C LEU A 123 6.01 4.31 11.93
N THR A 124 7.20 4.78 11.59
CA THR A 124 7.40 5.91 10.67
C THR A 124 6.84 5.62 9.29
N CYS A 125 7.05 4.41 8.75
CA CYS A 125 6.47 4.02 7.47
C CYS A 125 4.93 3.96 7.53
N ALA A 126 4.35 3.45 8.62
CA ALA A 126 2.90 3.44 8.84
C ALA A 126 2.31 4.86 8.87
N LEU A 127 2.95 5.76 9.65
CA LEU A 127 2.55 7.16 9.77
C LEU A 127 2.74 7.93 8.47
N ALA A 128 3.75 7.61 7.66
CA ALA A 128 3.95 8.21 6.35
C ALA A 128 2.92 7.74 5.30
N LEU A 129 2.41 6.50 5.41
CA LEU A 129 1.36 5.98 4.54
C LEU A 129 -0.03 6.55 4.86
N LEU A 130 -0.31 6.87 6.12
CA LEU A 130 -1.59 7.45 6.57
C LEU A 130 -2.03 8.69 5.76
N PRO A 131 -1.22 9.77 5.63
CA PRO A 131 -1.60 10.93 4.85
C PRO A 131 -1.77 10.60 3.36
N LEU A 132 -1.01 9.65 2.81
CA LEU A 132 -1.19 9.19 1.42
C LEU A 132 -2.53 8.46 1.24
N LEU A 133 -2.97 7.70 2.25
CA LEU A 133 -4.25 7.01 2.25
C LEU A 133 -5.43 8.00 2.36
N ILE A 134 -5.32 8.95 3.27
CA ILE A 134 -6.29 10.05 3.45
C ILE A 134 -6.39 10.86 2.16
N TYR A 135 -5.25 11.21 1.56
CA TYR A 135 -5.17 11.90 0.28
C TYR A 135 -5.87 11.13 -0.84
N ARG A 136 -5.71 9.79 -0.87
CA ARG A 136 -6.43 8.92 -1.81
C ARG A 136 -7.94 8.94 -1.57
N MET A 137 -8.41 8.91 -0.32
CA MET A 137 -9.84 9.00 -0.03
C MET A 137 -10.44 10.30 -0.56
N PHE A 138 -9.76 11.44 -0.31
CA PHE A 138 -10.21 12.74 -0.81
C PHE A 138 -10.15 12.88 -2.35
N ARG A 139 -9.10 12.36 -3.02
CA ARG A 139 -9.01 12.39 -4.49
C ARG A 139 -9.92 11.36 -5.18
N GLY A 140 -10.14 10.20 -4.56
CA GLY A 140 -11.04 9.16 -5.06
C GLY A 140 -12.48 9.66 -5.11
N TRP A 141 -12.89 10.45 -4.12
CA TRP A 141 -14.16 11.17 -4.13
C TRP A 141 -14.27 12.17 -5.29
N LYS A 142 -13.15 12.82 -5.66
CA LYS A 142 -13.07 13.74 -6.81
C LYS A 142 -12.77 13.05 -8.16
N GLY A 143 -12.87 11.73 -8.27
CA GLY A 143 -12.84 11.01 -9.55
C GLY A 143 -11.49 10.89 -10.27
N GLY A 144 -10.37 11.21 -9.62
CA GLY A 144 -9.04 11.21 -10.27
C GLY A 144 -8.14 10.03 -9.88
N TYR A 145 -7.96 9.05 -10.76
CA TYR A 145 -6.93 7.99 -10.64
C TYR A 145 -5.52 8.55 -10.95
N GLY A 146 -5.06 9.54 -10.19
CA GLY A 146 -3.81 10.29 -10.47
C GLY A 146 -2.49 9.60 -10.10
N TRP A 147 -2.42 8.26 -10.10
CA TRP A 147 -1.26 7.50 -9.61
C TRP A 147 -0.59 6.63 -10.67
N LEU A 148 -1.37 6.22 -11.69
CA LEU A 148 -0.95 5.45 -12.84
C LEU A 148 -1.20 6.33 -14.06
N ARG A 149 -0.13 6.71 -14.76
CA ARG A 149 -0.28 7.38 -16.07
C ARG A 149 -0.27 6.30 -17.16
N PRO A 150 -1.23 6.29 -18.09
CA PRO A 150 -1.11 5.47 -19.29
C PRO A 150 0.23 5.77 -19.97
N ARG A 151 0.99 4.74 -20.34
CA ARG A 151 2.32 4.92 -20.94
C ARG A 151 2.25 5.70 -22.27
N GLU A 152 1.12 5.62 -22.96
CA GLU A 152 0.83 6.37 -24.19
C GLU A 152 0.78 7.89 -23.98
N GLU A 153 0.46 8.39 -22.78
CA GLU A 153 0.48 9.83 -22.46
C GLU A 153 1.84 10.28 -21.91
N ALA A 154 2.63 9.38 -21.32
CA ALA A 154 3.97 9.67 -20.81
C ALA A 154 5.03 9.70 -21.93
N ALA A 155 4.79 8.98 -23.02
CA ALA A 155 5.53 9.11 -24.26
C ALA A 155 4.95 10.28 -25.08
N GLY A 156 5.45 11.50 -24.84
CA GLY A 156 5.39 12.56 -25.85
C GLY A 156 5.95 12.06 -27.20
N PRO A 157 5.56 12.68 -28.32
CA PRO A 157 5.38 12.04 -29.62
C PRO A 157 6.71 11.60 -30.27
N CYS A 158 7.20 10.43 -29.90
CA CYS A 158 8.23 9.70 -30.67
C CYS A 158 7.60 8.59 -31.51
N ARG A 159 6.55 8.93 -32.27
CA ARG A 159 6.25 8.24 -33.53
C ARG A 159 6.03 9.32 -34.58
N PRO A 160 6.78 9.31 -35.71
CA PRO A 160 6.46 10.20 -36.80
C PRO A 160 5.01 9.89 -37.22
N ARG A 161 4.19 10.93 -37.15
CA ARG A 161 2.85 10.97 -37.74
C ARG A 161 3.03 10.56 -39.19
N ARG A 162 2.75 9.31 -39.54
CA ARG A 162 2.64 8.89 -40.95
C ARG A 162 1.50 9.72 -41.51
N ARG A 163 1.89 10.79 -42.18
CA ARG A 163 1.06 11.63 -43.02
C ARG A 163 0.65 10.73 -44.18
N SER A 164 -0.47 10.02 -44.07
CA SER A 164 -1.14 9.53 -45.28
C SER A 164 -1.68 10.78 -45.96
N ARG A 165 -0.96 11.21 -46.99
CA ARG A 165 -1.40 12.15 -48.00
C ARG A 165 -2.85 11.84 -48.39
N ASP A 166 -3.71 12.83 -48.20
CA ASP A 166 -4.53 13.46 -49.22
C ASP A 166 -5.07 12.55 -50.34
N SER A 167 -6.42 12.47 -50.40
CA SER A 167 -7.28 12.71 -51.59
C SER A 167 -6.88 12.03 -52.92
N PHE A 168 -7.73 11.24 -53.58
CA PHE A 168 -9.08 11.50 -54.07
C PHE A 168 -9.76 10.16 -54.37
#